data_AF-A0A963ZF91-F1
#
_entry.id   AF-A0A963ZF91-F1
#
_cell.length_a   1.000
_cell.length_b   1.000
_cell.length_c   1.000
_cell.angle_alpha   90.00
_cell.angle_beta   90.00
_cell.angle_gamma   90.00
#
_symmetry.space_group_name_H-M   'P 1'
#
loop_
_entity.id
_entity.type
_entity.pdbx_description
1 polymer ?
#
loop_
_entity_poly.entity_id
_entity_poly.type
_entity_poly.pdbx_seq_one_letter_code
_entity_poly.pdbx_strand_id
1 'polypeptide(L)'
;MDNTYVEFISDQHLTQCVANLHAAYVKAKADVSKAKFYNNKVDTIKLTFDSLFNQIDQASIIQAEILRQIDKSINNSIGTFHEQVLGGIEGVEVGSLSGFDIKAKDDSLFADIKNKHNTMNSSSAESLFQKLARYADDYKKAKCYWVQILAKGSFEEKWEAEINGKEYSHSRVYKISGDRFYALLTGQDDALFQLYKVLPQVVKDYLKSFDRGGDERTEHSALTEITDGSEKNGRTILDQITFENYSYYLGFDRL
;
A
#
# COMPACT_ATOMS: atom_id res chain seq x y z
N MET A 1 2.91 -33.10 4.63
CA MET A 1 4.07 -32.49 5.31
C MET A 1 3.51 -31.34 6.09
N ASP A 2 3.81 -31.29 7.39
CA ASP A 2 3.37 -30.17 8.22
C ASP A 2 4.09 -28.89 7.74
N ASN A 3 3.38 -27.77 7.73
CA ASN A 3 3.96 -26.49 7.35
C ASN A 3 4.97 -26.05 8.43
N THR A 4 6.09 -25.48 8.00
CA THR A 4 7.17 -25.02 8.87
C THR A 4 6.86 -23.65 9.47
N TYR A 5 6.16 -22.78 8.74
CA TYR A 5 5.97 -21.39 9.14
C TYR A 5 4.63 -21.13 9.84
N VAL A 6 3.51 -21.40 9.18
CA VAL A 6 2.15 -21.24 9.74
C VAL A 6 1.27 -22.37 9.25
N GLU A 7 0.28 -22.77 10.03
CA GLU A 7 -0.56 -23.93 9.68
C GLU A 7 -1.58 -23.63 8.58
N PHE A 8 -2.04 -22.38 8.48
CA PHE A 8 -3.18 -21.99 7.65
C PHE A 8 -2.87 -21.68 6.17
N ILE A 9 -1.59 -21.66 5.77
CA ILE A 9 -1.14 -21.57 4.37
C ILE A 9 0.13 -22.40 4.17
N SER A 10 0.39 -22.86 2.93
CA SER A 10 1.61 -23.63 2.64
C SER A 10 2.89 -22.80 2.73
N ASP A 11 4.00 -23.44 3.10
CA ASP A 11 5.33 -22.80 3.12
C ASP A 11 5.72 -22.21 1.76
N GLN A 12 5.36 -22.91 0.67
CA GLN A 12 5.58 -22.44 -0.70
C GLN A 12 4.82 -21.15 -0.98
N HIS A 13 3.54 -21.08 -0.56
CA HIS A 13 2.71 -19.91 -0.76
C HIS A 13 3.24 -18.70 0.02
N LEU A 14 3.56 -18.88 1.31
CA LEU A 14 4.12 -17.78 2.12
C LEU A 14 5.45 -17.28 1.56
N THR A 15 6.33 -18.20 1.12
CA THR A 15 7.60 -17.85 0.49
C THR A 15 7.38 -17.07 -0.82
N GLN A 16 6.38 -17.44 -1.62
CA GLN A 16 6.03 -16.70 -2.83
C GLN A 16 5.48 -15.29 -2.51
N CYS A 17 4.70 -15.12 -1.44
CA CYS A 17 4.25 -13.81 -0.98
C CYS A 17 5.45 -12.91 -0.62
N VAL A 18 6.45 -13.46 0.08
CA VAL A 18 7.69 -12.75 0.40
C VAL A 18 8.49 -12.40 -0.86
N ALA A 19 8.59 -13.33 -1.81
CA ALA A 19 9.28 -13.09 -3.08
C ALA A 19 8.63 -11.97 -3.90
N ASN A 20 7.29 -11.96 -3.97
CA ASN A 20 6.53 -10.90 -4.63
C ASN A 20 6.76 -9.54 -3.96
N LEU A 21 6.74 -9.51 -2.62
CA LEU A 21 7.00 -8.29 -1.86
C LEU A 21 8.44 -7.80 -2.09
N HIS A 22 9.43 -8.69 -2.06
CA HIS A 22 10.82 -8.33 -2.33
C HIS A 22 11.01 -7.76 -3.75
N ALA A 23 10.41 -8.38 -4.77
CA ALA A 23 10.43 -7.86 -6.12
C ALA A 23 9.80 -6.45 -6.22
N ALA A 24 8.75 -6.19 -5.46
CA ALA A 24 8.15 -4.85 -5.37
C ALA A 24 9.11 -3.82 -4.73
N TYR A 25 9.89 -4.22 -3.72
CA TYR A 25 10.95 -3.37 -3.13
C TYR A 25 12.05 -3.05 -4.15
N VAL A 26 12.56 -4.07 -4.86
CA VAL A 26 13.59 -3.91 -5.89
C VAL A 26 13.07 -2.96 -6.98
N LYS A 27 11.87 -3.23 -7.51
CA LYS A 27 11.23 -2.39 -8.52
C LYS A 27 11.03 -0.96 -8.04
N ALA A 28 10.57 -0.75 -6.80
CA ALA A 28 10.35 0.59 -6.26
C ALA A 28 11.64 1.40 -6.15
N LYS A 29 12.78 0.75 -5.88
CA LYS A 29 14.11 1.39 -5.80
C LYS A 29 14.77 1.61 -7.15
N ALA A 30 14.58 0.69 -8.10
CA ALA A 30 15.13 0.79 -9.45
C ALA A 30 14.40 1.85 -10.28
N ASP A 31 13.09 1.98 -10.07
CA ASP A 31 12.21 2.85 -10.84
C ASP A 31 12.13 4.24 -10.15
N VAL A 32 13.28 4.93 -10.13
CA VAL A 32 13.49 6.27 -9.55
C VAL A 32 14.13 7.18 -10.60
N SER A 33 13.57 7.15 -11.81
CA SER A 33 13.93 8.09 -12.88
C SER A 33 13.24 9.43 -12.71
N LYS A 34 13.78 10.49 -13.32
CA LYS A 34 13.13 11.82 -13.32
C LYS A 34 11.71 11.77 -13.87
N ALA A 35 11.50 10.99 -14.94
CA ALA A 35 10.18 10.81 -15.55
C ALA A 35 9.16 10.26 -14.54
N LYS A 36 9.53 9.24 -13.76
CA LYS A 36 8.62 8.68 -12.77
C LYS A 36 8.42 9.59 -11.57
N PHE A 37 9.46 10.30 -11.13
CA PHE A 37 9.35 11.29 -10.06
C PHE A 37 8.27 12.35 -10.35
N TYR A 38 8.07 12.68 -11.63
CA TYR A 38 7.04 13.62 -12.09
C TYR A 38 5.70 13.00 -12.50
N ASN A 39 5.55 11.67 -12.48
CA ASN A 39 4.26 11.02 -12.82
C ASN A 39 3.12 11.54 -11.92
N ASN A 40 3.44 11.84 -10.66
CA ASN A 40 2.60 12.68 -9.83
C ASN A 40 3.29 14.05 -9.72
N LYS A 41 2.54 15.12 -10.01
CA LYS A 41 3.08 16.48 -9.94
C LYS A 41 3.71 16.74 -8.57
N VAL A 42 4.93 17.28 -8.60
CA VAL A 42 5.69 17.61 -7.39
C VAL A 42 5.28 19.00 -6.93
N ASP A 43 4.81 19.12 -5.70
CA ASP A 43 4.36 20.39 -5.11
C ASP A 43 5.57 21.25 -4.71
N THR A 44 6.09 22.02 -5.67
CA THR A 44 7.27 22.88 -5.44
C THR A 44 7.00 24.05 -4.50
N ILE A 45 5.73 24.44 -4.30
CA ILE A 45 5.34 25.44 -3.30
C ILE A 45 5.60 24.87 -1.90
N LYS A 46 5.11 23.66 -1.61
CA LYS A 46 5.36 22.98 -0.34
C LYS A 46 6.86 22.76 -0.11
N LEU A 47 7.59 22.30 -1.13
CA LEU A 47 9.04 22.06 -1.01
C LEU A 47 9.84 23.35 -0.74
N THR A 48 9.38 24.49 -1.28
CA THR A 48 9.96 25.81 -0.97
C THR A 48 9.83 26.11 0.52
N PHE A 49 8.64 25.93 1.10
CA PHE A 49 8.44 26.13 2.54
C PHE A 49 9.26 25.15 3.37
N ASP A 50 9.33 23.87 3.00
CA ASP A 50 10.14 22.89 3.73
C ASP A 50 11.61 23.28 3.76
N SER A 51 12.17 23.69 2.61
CA SER A 51 13.57 24.09 2.50
C SER A 51 13.86 25.30 3.39
N LEU A 52 13.04 26.34 3.31
CA LEU A 52 13.27 27.59 4.03
C LEU A 52 12.97 27.49 5.54
N PHE A 53 11.86 26.87 5.94
CA PHE A 53 11.48 26.78 7.35
C PHE A 53 12.34 25.79 8.13
N ASN A 54 12.80 24.70 7.49
CA ASN A 54 13.65 23.72 8.14
C ASN A 54 15.15 23.93 7.86
N GLN A 55 15.53 24.93 7.06
CA GLN A 55 16.92 25.22 6.67
C GLN A 55 17.62 24.01 6.03
N ILE A 56 16.88 23.28 5.19
CA ILE A 56 17.37 22.11 4.45
C ILE A 56 17.63 22.53 3.01
N ASP A 57 18.76 22.14 2.44
CA ASP A 57 19.09 22.45 1.05
C ASP A 57 18.13 21.76 0.07
N GLN A 58 18.01 22.33 -1.13
CA GLN A 58 17.04 21.86 -2.11
C GLN A 58 17.31 20.41 -2.55
N ALA A 59 18.57 19.99 -2.70
CA ALA A 59 18.88 18.62 -3.12
C ALA A 59 18.44 17.60 -2.06
N SER A 60 18.67 17.89 -0.78
CA SER A 60 18.19 17.08 0.34
C SER A 60 16.66 17.00 0.41
N ILE A 61 15.95 18.11 0.15
CA ILE A 61 14.48 18.13 0.07
C ILE A 61 13.97 17.23 -1.06
N ILE A 62 14.59 17.28 -2.24
CA ILE A 62 14.23 16.41 -3.36
C ILE A 62 14.54 14.95 -3.07
N GLN A 63 15.69 14.65 -2.48
CA GLN A 63 16.02 13.30 -2.06
C GLN A 63 14.99 12.75 -1.06
N ALA A 64 14.55 13.57 -0.10
CA ALA A 64 13.51 13.17 0.84
C ALA A 64 12.16 12.91 0.15
N GLU A 65 11.77 13.74 -0.83
CA GLU A 65 10.53 13.55 -1.60
C GLU A 65 10.58 12.30 -2.48
N ILE A 66 11.74 12.01 -3.10
CA ILE A 66 11.98 10.76 -3.82
C ILE A 66 11.78 9.55 -2.88
N LEU A 67 12.45 9.55 -1.73
CA LEU A 67 12.34 8.48 -0.74
C LEU A 67 10.89 8.31 -0.23
N ARG A 68 10.16 9.42 -0.06
CA ARG A 68 8.74 9.41 0.34
C ARG A 68 7.85 8.75 -0.74
N GLN A 69 8.11 8.98 -2.02
CA GLN A 69 7.37 8.32 -3.10
C GLN A 69 7.67 6.81 -3.17
N ILE A 70 8.92 6.41 -2.95
CA ILE A 70 9.33 5.00 -2.84
C ILE A 70 8.60 4.34 -1.66
N ASP A 71 8.65 4.95 -0.48
CA ASP A 71 7.99 4.44 0.74
C ASP A 71 6.47 4.30 0.54
N LYS A 72 5.82 5.26 -0.14
CA LYS A 72 4.39 5.13 -0.49
C LYS A 72 4.12 3.90 -1.36
N SER A 73 4.98 3.63 -2.35
CA SER A 73 4.84 2.47 -3.24
C SER A 73 5.05 1.15 -2.49
N ILE A 74 6.03 1.12 -1.58
CA ILE A 74 6.28 -0.02 -0.70
C ILE A 74 5.09 -0.27 0.24
N ASN A 75 4.56 0.78 0.87
CA ASN A 75 3.41 0.68 1.77
C ASN A 75 2.15 0.11 1.07
N ASN A 76 1.93 0.45 -0.20
CA ASN A 76 0.88 -0.16 -1.01
C ASN A 76 1.13 -1.66 -1.21
N SER A 77 2.37 -2.04 -1.51
CA SER A 77 2.78 -3.44 -1.70
C SER A 77 2.60 -4.28 -0.42
N ILE A 78 2.70 -3.66 0.76
CA ILE A 78 2.39 -4.31 2.04
C ILE A 78 0.89 -4.66 2.15
N GLY A 79 0.00 -3.80 1.63
CA GLY A 79 -1.44 -4.13 1.53
C GLY A 79 -1.67 -5.39 0.69
N THR A 80 -1.08 -5.41 -0.51
CA THR A 80 -1.12 -6.57 -1.41
C THR A 80 -0.49 -7.82 -0.79
N PHE A 81 0.56 -7.68 0.03
CA PHE A 81 1.13 -8.82 0.76
C PHE A 81 0.09 -9.48 1.68
N HIS A 82 -0.69 -8.70 2.44
CA HIS A 82 -1.76 -9.26 3.28
C HIS A 82 -2.86 -9.92 2.46
N GLU A 83 -3.26 -9.34 1.33
CA GLU A 83 -4.22 -9.95 0.40
C GLU A 83 -3.70 -11.31 -0.12
N GLN A 84 -2.43 -11.37 -0.54
CA GLN A 84 -1.81 -12.60 -1.02
C GLN A 84 -1.74 -13.68 0.06
N VAL A 85 -1.33 -13.31 1.29
CA VAL A 85 -1.28 -14.25 2.42
C VAL A 85 -2.67 -14.81 2.71
N LEU A 86 -3.68 -13.95 2.84
CA LEU A 86 -5.05 -14.38 3.11
C LEU A 86 -5.64 -15.21 1.95
N GLY A 87 -5.27 -14.88 0.71
CA GLY A 87 -5.63 -15.63 -0.49
C GLY A 87 -5.05 -17.05 -0.57
N GLY A 88 -4.06 -17.38 0.27
CA GLY A 88 -3.53 -18.74 0.38
C GLY A 88 -4.35 -19.64 1.29
N ILE A 89 -5.27 -19.07 2.09
CA ILE A 89 -6.10 -19.82 3.03
C ILE A 89 -7.11 -20.64 2.22
N GLU A 90 -7.32 -21.90 2.61
CA GLU A 90 -8.29 -22.76 1.96
C GLU A 90 -9.70 -22.14 2.00
N GLY A 91 -10.39 -22.13 0.85
CA GLY A 91 -11.72 -21.53 0.75
C GLY A 91 -11.73 -20.01 0.53
N VAL A 92 -10.57 -19.35 0.43
CA VAL A 92 -10.45 -17.90 0.17
C VAL A 92 -10.03 -17.63 -1.28
N GLU A 93 -10.52 -16.52 -1.85
CA GLU A 93 -10.15 -16.02 -3.17
C GLU A 93 -9.76 -14.54 -3.12
N VAL A 94 -8.67 -14.19 -3.81
CA VAL A 94 -8.25 -12.79 -4.01
C VAL A 94 -8.95 -12.20 -5.21
N GLY A 95 -9.45 -10.98 -5.07
CA GLY A 95 -10.05 -10.27 -6.17
C GLY A 95 -9.02 -9.85 -7.22
N SER A 96 -9.35 -10.09 -8.49
CA SER A 96 -8.59 -9.57 -9.63
C SER A 96 -9.55 -8.81 -10.52
N LEU A 97 -9.46 -7.47 -10.50
CA LEU A 97 -10.36 -6.56 -11.23
C LEU A 97 -11.86 -6.73 -10.87
N SER A 98 -12.17 -7.31 -9.71
CA SER A 98 -13.51 -7.78 -9.33
C SER A 98 -14.25 -6.89 -8.31
N GLY A 99 -13.64 -5.77 -7.91
CA GLY A 99 -14.23 -4.79 -7.00
C GLY A 99 -14.13 -5.13 -5.50
N PHE A 100 -13.63 -6.31 -5.14
CA PHE A 100 -13.28 -6.72 -3.77
C PHE A 100 -11.81 -7.09 -3.68
N ASP A 101 -11.24 -7.12 -2.48
CA ASP A 101 -9.86 -7.56 -2.27
C ASP A 101 -9.84 -9.06 -1.91
N ILE A 102 -10.75 -9.51 -1.05
CA ILE A 102 -10.89 -10.92 -0.64
C ILE A 102 -12.36 -11.34 -0.64
N LYS A 103 -12.64 -12.60 -0.99
CA LYS A 103 -13.94 -13.24 -0.74
C LYS A 103 -13.78 -14.71 -0.31
N ALA A 104 -14.84 -15.28 0.27
CA ALA A 104 -14.95 -16.74 0.41
C ALA A 104 -15.44 -17.37 -0.91
N LYS A 105 -14.99 -18.60 -1.21
CA LYS A 105 -15.36 -19.36 -2.43
C LYS A 105 -16.86 -19.64 -2.54
N ASP A 106 -17.55 -19.74 -1.42
CA ASP A 106 -18.99 -19.98 -1.34
C ASP A 106 -19.82 -18.69 -1.29
N ASP A 107 -19.17 -17.53 -1.53
CA ASP A 107 -19.76 -16.19 -1.49
C ASP A 107 -20.40 -15.83 -0.13
N SER A 108 -19.99 -16.49 0.96
CA SER A 108 -20.44 -16.17 2.33
C SER A 108 -19.72 -14.96 2.95
N LEU A 109 -18.68 -14.45 2.30
CA LEU A 109 -17.88 -13.33 2.79
C LEU A 109 -17.30 -12.51 1.64
N PHE A 110 -17.35 -11.19 1.76
CA PHE A 110 -16.60 -10.25 0.92
C PHE A 110 -15.86 -9.25 1.80
N ALA A 111 -14.66 -8.84 1.41
CA ALA A 111 -13.85 -7.93 2.18
C ALA A 111 -13.03 -6.98 1.31
N ASP A 112 -12.82 -5.78 1.86
CA ASP A 112 -11.89 -4.78 1.36
C ASP A 112 -10.89 -4.46 2.46
N ILE A 113 -9.60 -4.57 2.13
CA ILE A 113 -8.49 -4.50 3.07
C ILE A 113 -7.85 -3.12 2.99
N LYS A 114 -7.58 -2.55 4.16
CA LYS A 114 -6.78 -1.34 4.30
C LYS A 114 -5.66 -1.60 5.29
N ASN A 115 -4.44 -1.31 4.86
CA ASN A 115 -3.26 -1.49 5.70
C ASN A 115 -3.30 -0.56 6.93
N LYS A 116 -3.68 0.73 6.77
CA LYS A 116 -3.80 1.70 7.87
C LYS A 116 -5.24 2.18 8.03
N HIS A 117 -5.69 2.37 9.27
CA HIS A 117 -7.03 2.89 9.59
C HIS A 117 -7.30 4.34 9.11
N ASN A 118 -6.25 5.16 8.93
CA ASN A 118 -6.37 6.60 8.65
C ASN A 118 -6.33 6.98 7.15
N THR A 119 -6.43 6.04 6.23
CA THR A 119 -6.24 6.33 4.78
C THR A 119 -7.50 6.79 4.06
N MET A 120 -8.61 7.02 4.77
CA MET A 120 -9.91 7.23 4.13
C MET A 120 -10.49 8.60 4.46
N ASN A 121 -10.73 9.41 3.43
CA ASN A 121 -11.59 10.58 3.52
C ASN A 121 -13.07 10.16 3.49
N SER A 122 -13.98 11.08 3.77
CA SER A 122 -15.42 10.78 3.83
C SER A 122 -15.97 10.20 2.52
N SER A 123 -15.57 10.73 1.36
CA SER A 123 -16.02 10.22 0.06
C SER A 123 -15.58 8.78 -0.22
N SER A 124 -14.35 8.43 0.19
CA SER A 124 -13.82 7.07 0.06
C SER A 124 -14.53 6.11 1.02
N ALA A 125 -14.89 6.59 2.22
CA ALA A 125 -15.66 5.85 3.21
C ALA A 125 -17.06 5.52 2.70
N GLU A 126 -17.74 6.52 2.15
CA GLU A 126 -19.06 6.40 1.56
C GLU A 126 -19.05 5.40 0.39
N SER A 127 -18.09 5.55 -0.53
CA SER A 127 -17.97 4.66 -1.70
C SER A 127 -17.72 3.21 -1.28
N LEU A 128 -16.84 2.99 -0.29
CA LEU A 128 -16.55 1.65 0.22
C LEU A 128 -17.77 1.05 0.92
N PHE A 129 -18.47 1.81 1.76
CA PHE A 129 -19.66 1.34 2.44
C PHE A 129 -20.72 0.89 1.43
N GLN A 130 -21.03 1.74 0.44
CA GLN A 130 -22.03 1.42 -0.59
C GLN A 130 -21.65 0.16 -1.38
N LYS A 131 -20.35 -0.01 -1.67
CA LYS A 131 -19.82 -1.20 -2.34
C LYS A 131 -20.06 -2.47 -1.51
N LEU A 132 -19.69 -2.46 -0.23
CA LEU A 132 -19.89 -3.61 0.67
C LEU A 132 -21.39 -3.90 0.91
N ALA A 133 -22.22 -2.86 1.04
CA ALA A 133 -23.67 -3.01 1.16
C ALA A 133 -24.26 -3.69 -0.08
N ARG A 134 -23.81 -3.31 -1.28
CA ARG A 134 -24.23 -3.96 -2.53
C ARG A 134 -23.87 -5.45 -2.55
N TYR A 135 -22.64 -5.83 -2.18
CA TYR A 135 -22.30 -7.26 -2.08
C TYR A 135 -23.20 -7.99 -1.07
N ALA A 136 -23.47 -7.38 0.09
CA ALA A 136 -24.34 -7.98 1.09
C ALA A 136 -25.81 -8.12 0.63
N ASP A 137 -26.25 -7.29 -0.33
CA ASP A 137 -27.56 -7.37 -0.95
C ASP A 137 -27.60 -8.37 -2.10
N ASP A 138 -26.59 -8.43 -2.95
CA ASP A 138 -26.53 -9.38 -4.06
C ASP A 138 -26.34 -10.82 -3.55
N TYR A 139 -25.54 -10.98 -2.48
CA TYR A 139 -25.22 -12.27 -1.86
C TYR A 139 -25.85 -12.33 -0.46
N LYS A 140 -27.08 -12.85 -0.38
CA LYS A 140 -27.90 -12.79 0.86
C LYS A 140 -27.30 -13.48 2.09
N LYS A 141 -26.34 -14.38 1.90
CA LYS A 141 -25.60 -15.07 2.98
C LYS A 141 -24.30 -14.36 3.35
N ALA A 142 -23.88 -13.35 2.58
CA ALA A 142 -22.59 -12.71 2.76
C ALA A 142 -22.56 -11.79 3.98
N LYS A 143 -21.50 -11.93 4.79
CA LYS A 143 -21.03 -10.84 5.65
C LYS A 143 -19.93 -10.07 4.93
N CYS A 144 -20.03 -8.75 4.95
CA CYS A 144 -19.12 -7.87 4.22
C CYS A 144 -18.27 -7.05 5.19
N TYR A 145 -16.98 -6.96 4.93
CA TYR A 145 -16.02 -6.43 5.90
C TYR A 145 -15.16 -5.32 5.30
N TRP A 146 -15.10 -4.20 6.00
CA TRP A 146 -13.98 -3.27 5.89
C TRP A 146 -12.92 -3.69 6.91
N VAL A 147 -11.80 -4.21 6.41
CA VAL A 147 -10.70 -4.74 7.22
C VAL A 147 -9.65 -3.66 7.43
N GLN A 148 -9.25 -3.47 8.69
CA GLN A 148 -8.17 -2.55 9.07
C GLN A 148 -7.02 -3.35 9.68
N ILE A 149 -5.95 -3.58 8.91
CA ILE A 149 -4.80 -4.36 9.38
C ILE A 149 -4.15 -3.67 10.59
N LEU A 150 -3.78 -2.39 10.44
CA LEU A 150 -3.26 -1.56 11.54
C LEU A 150 -4.40 -0.72 12.16
N ALA A 151 -5.23 -1.41 12.93
CA ALA A 151 -6.30 -0.85 13.74
C ALA A 151 -5.79 -0.28 15.07
N LYS A 152 -6.60 0.57 15.74
CA LYS A 152 -6.30 1.09 17.10
C LYS A 152 -6.61 0.11 18.24
N GLY A 153 -7.21 -1.04 17.92
CA GLY A 153 -7.60 -2.08 18.86
C GLY A 153 -8.13 -3.31 18.13
N SER A 154 -8.36 -4.39 18.88
CA SER A 154 -8.99 -5.62 18.38
C SER A 154 -10.51 -5.48 18.41
N PHE A 155 -11.18 -5.61 17.27
CA PHE A 155 -12.63 -5.47 17.18
C PHE A 155 -13.25 -6.18 15.98
N GLU A 156 -14.52 -6.51 16.11
CA GLU A 156 -15.46 -6.76 15.02
C GLU A 156 -16.77 -6.06 15.41
N GLU A 157 -17.19 -5.07 14.62
CA GLU A 157 -18.39 -4.29 14.92
C GLU A 157 -19.16 -3.95 13.64
N LYS A 158 -20.46 -3.72 13.75
CA LYS A 158 -21.23 -3.23 12.59
C LYS A 158 -20.66 -1.89 12.13
N TRP A 159 -20.62 -1.70 10.82
CA TRP A 159 -20.27 -0.40 10.29
C TRP A 159 -21.50 0.50 10.31
N GLU A 160 -21.57 1.35 11.33
CA GLU A 160 -22.54 2.43 11.47
C GLU A 160 -21.75 3.75 11.49
N ALA A 161 -22.07 4.66 10.57
CA ALA A 161 -21.37 5.94 10.45
C ALA A 161 -22.27 7.01 9.83
N GLU A 162 -22.11 8.25 10.28
CA GLU A 162 -22.57 9.42 9.54
C GLU A 162 -21.46 9.86 8.60
N ILE A 163 -21.72 9.86 7.29
CA ILE A 163 -20.74 10.22 6.26
C ILE A 163 -21.37 11.32 5.41
N ASN A 164 -20.71 12.49 5.35
CA ASN A 164 -21.18 13.67 4.61
C ASN A 164 -22.62 14.09 4.99
N GLY A 165 -22.99 13.98 6.27
CA GLY A 165 -24.33 14.36 6.76
C GLY A 165 -25.42 13.32 6.50
N LYS A 166 -25.05 12.09 6.09
CA LYS A 166 -25.97 10.99 5.85
C LYS A 166 -25.60 9.78 6.68
N GLU A 167 -26.60 9.15 7.30
CA GLU A 167 -26.42 7.90 8.03
C GLU A 167 -26.26 6.71 7.08
N TYR A 168 -25.25 5.90 7.35
CA TYR A 168 -24.93 4.66 6.66
C TYR A 168 -24.90 3.52 7.68
N SER A 169 -25.75 2.52 7.44
CA SER A 169 -25.80 1.28 8.23
C SER A 169 -26.36 0.14 7.39
N HIS A 170 -25.87 -1.08 7.63
CA HIS A 170 -26.36 -2.29 6.97
C HIS A 170 -26.15 -3.50 7.89
N SER A 171 -27.17 -4.35 8.01
CA SER A 171 -27.18 -5.47 8.98
C SER A 171 -26.05 -6.50 8.81
N ARG A 172 -25.43 -6.54 7.62
CA ARG A 172 -24.36 -7.47 7.24
C ARG A 172 -23.04 -6.80 6.84
N VAL A 173 -22.88 -5.49 7.09
CA VAL A 173 -21.62 -4.77 6.82
C VAL A 173 -20.93 -4.42 8.13
N TYR A 174 -19.64 -4.77 8.23
CA TYR A 174 -18.86 -4.69 9.45
C TYR A 174 -17.52 -3.98 9.23
N LYS A 175 -16.99 -3.40 10.30
CA LYS A 175 -15.57 -3.05 10.43
C LYS A 175 -14.91 -4.14 11.26
N ILE A 176 -13.74 -4.58 10.87
CA ILE A 176 -12.99 -5.61 11.60
C ILE A 176 -11.49 -5.30 11.61
N SER A 177 -10.84 -5.55 12.75
CA SER A 177 -9.39 -5.41 12.87
C SER A 177 -8.65 -6.59 12.21
N GLY A 178 -7.41 -6.37 11.80
CA GLY A 178 -6.61 -7.37 11.12
C GLY A 178 -6.49 -8.69 11.88
N ASP A 179 -6.24 -8.62 13.19
CA ASP A 179 -6.14 -9.82 14.05
C ASP A 179 -7.43 -10.64 14.03
N ARG A 180 -8.59 -9.98 14.17
CA ARG A 180 -9.90 -10.64 14.13
C ARG A 180 -10.24 -11.18 12.75
N PHE A 181 -9.84 -10.49 11.68
CA PHE A 181 -10.09 -10.98 10.32
C PHE A 181 -9.22 -12.19 9.96
N TYR A 182 -7.95 -12.19 10.37
CA TYR A 182 -7.10 -13.38 10.25
C TYR A 182 -7.67 -14.54 11.05
N ALA A 183 -8.11 -14.30 12.29
CA ALA A 183 -8.76 -15.34 13.10
C ALA A 183 -10.04 -15.88 12.45
N LEU A 184 -10.87 -15.00 11.89
CA LEU A 184 -12.11 -15.36 11.20
C LEU A 184 -11.86 -16.30 10.02
N LEU A 185 -10.85 -16.01 9.18
CA LEU A 185 -10.58 -16.80 7.97
C LEU A 185 -9.83 -18.10 8.26
N THR A 186 -8.95 -18.10 9.26
CA THR A 186 -8.11 -19.27 9.57
C THR A 186 -8.73 -20.21 10.59
N GLY A 187 -9.69 -19.74 11.39
CA GLY A 187 -10.18 -20.44 12.58
C GLY A 187 -9.19 -20.45 13.76
N GLN A 188 -8.09 -19.68 13.68
CA GLN A 188 -7.05 -19.61 14.70
C GLN A 188 -6.96 -18.21 15.32
N ASP A 189 -7.24 -18.11 16.63
CA ASP A 189 -7.38 -16.81 17.33
C ASP A 189 -6.14 -15.90 17.24
N ASP A 190 -4.94 -16.46 17.13
CA ASP A 190 -3.67 -15.74 17.10
C ASP A 190 -2.96 -15.80 15.74
N ALA A 191 -3.67 -16.13 14.65
CA ALA A 191 -3.08 -16.30 13.30
C ALA A 191 -2.20 -15.12 12.84
N LEU A 192 -2.63 -13.87 13.04
CA LEU A 192 -1.84 -12.70 12.66
C LEU A 192 -0.55 -12.58 13.50
N PHE A 193 -0.61 -12.97 14.78
CA PHE A 193 0.56 -12.99 15.66
C PHE A 193 1.54 -14.08 15.23
N GLN A 194 1.06 -15.29 14.91
CA GLN A 194 1.90 -16.37 14.41
C GLN A 194 2.61 -15.97 13.11
N LEU A 195 1.87 -15.38 12.16
CA LEU A 195 2.45 -14.81 10.94
C LEU A 195 3.56 -13.82 11.27
N TYR A 196 3.28 -12.82 12.12
CA TYR A 196 4.26 -11.81 12.52
C TYR A 196 5.55 -12.43 13.09
N LYS A 197 5.41 -13.47 13.92
CA LYS A 197 6.54 -14.16 14.55
C LYS A 197 7.44 -14.87 13.55
N VAL A 198 6.88 -15.42 12.47
CA VAL A 198 7.66 -16.15 11.46
C VAL A 198 8.18 -15.30 10.32
N LEU A 199 7.66 -14.09 10.11
CA LEU A 199 8.12 -13.17 9.05
C LEU A 199 9.65 -13.01 9.00
N PRO A 200 10.37 -12.77 10.12
CA PRO A 200 11.82 -12.65 10.07
C PRO A 200 12.53 -13.92 9.59
N GLN A 201 11.97 -15.09 9.89
CA GLN A 201 12.56 -16.38 9.53
C GLN A 201 12.34 -16.66 8.04
N VAL A 202 11.10 -16.59 7.55
CA VAL A 202 10.79 -16.84 6.14
C VAL A 202 11.50 -15.86 5.20
N VAL A 203 11.66 -14.60 5.61
CA VAL A 203 12.44 -13.62 4.83
C VAL A 203 13.93 -14.01 4.77
N LYS A 204 14.53 -14.44 5.90
CA LYS A 204 15.92 -14.90 5.90
C LYS A 204 16.11 -16.14 5.04
N ASP A 205 15.20 -17.10 5.11
CA ASP A 205 15.29 -18.33 4.34
C ASP A 205 15.10 -18.07 2.83
N TYR A 206 14.15 -17.19 2.47
CA TYR A 206 14.01 -16.69 1.11
C TYR A 206 15.30 -16.01 0.62
N LEU A 207 15.87 -15.07 1.37
CA LEU A 207 17.09 -14.35 0.97
C LEU A 207 18.30 -15.29 0.79
N LYS A 208 18.48 -16.28 1.68
CA LYS A 208 19.53 -17.31 1.51
C LYS A 208 19.35 -18.13 0.24
N SER A 209 18.11 -18.38 -0.17
CA SER A 209 17.82 -19.06 -1.43
C SER A 209 18.01 -18.16 -2.67
N PHE A 210 17.98 -16.84 -2.46
CA PHE A 210 18.05 -15.81 -3.49
C PHE A 210 19.50 -15.41 -3.88
N ASP A 211 20.50 -15.66 -3.02
CA ASP A 211 21.92 -15.27 -3.18
C ASP A 211 22.70 -15.97 -4.34
N ARG A 212 22.10 -16.12 -5.53
CA ARG A 212 22.77 -16.60 -6.76
C ARG A 212 22.77 -15.61 -7.94
N GLY A 213 22.50 -14.33 -7.70
CA GLY A 213 22.62 -13.29 -8.72
C GLY A 213 22.77 -11.93 -8.07
N GLY A 214 23.96 -11.34 -8.17
CA GLY A 214 24.25 -10.03 -7.60
C GLY A 214 23.34 -8.97 -8.20
N ASP A 215 22.60 -8.29 -7.35
CA ASP A 215 21.86 -7.11 -7.76
C ASP A 215 22.77 -5.89 -7.58
N GLU A 216 23.15 -5.31 -8.71
CA GLU A 216 23.95 -4.10 -8.82
C GLU A 216 23.27 -2.96 -8.03
N ARG A 217 24.09 -2.08 -7.46
CA ARG A 217 23.61 -0.83 -6.86
C ARG A 217 22.85 -0.04 -7.92
N THR A 218 21.53 -0.07 -7.91
CA THR A 218 20.72 0.88 -8.67
C THR A 218 20.91 2.26 -8.06
N GLU A 219 21.79 3.06 -8.67
CA GLU A 219 21.91 4.48 -8.37
C GLU A 219 20.62 5.20 -8.76
N HIS A 220 20.10 6.04 -7.85
CA HIS A 220 18.88 6.80 -8.06
C HIS A 220 19.11 7.93 -9.06
N SER A 221 18.74 7.73 -10.33
CA SER A 221 19.06 8.69 -11.40
C SER A 221 18.27 10.00 -11.32
N ALA A 222 17.07 10.02 -10.71
CA ALA A 222 16.22 11.21 -10.69
C ALA A 222 16.92 12.46 -10.14
N LEU A 223 17.62 12.36 -9.00
CA LEU A 223 18.31 13.52 -8.41
C LEU A 223 19.43 14.02 -9.33
N THR A 224 20.24 13.10 -9.87
CA THR A 224 21.31 13.43 -10.82
C THR A 224 20.74 14.09 -12.08
N GLU A 225 19.72 13.51 -12.71
CA GLU A 225 19.06 14.06 -13.90
C GLU A 225 18.45 15.46 -13.68
N ILE A 226 17.97 15.74 -12.47
CA ILE A 226 17.42 17.05 -12.10
C ILE A 226 18.55 18.05 -11.86
N THR A 227 19.58 17.68 -11.10
CA THR A 227 20.74 18.53 -10.84
C THR A 227 21.47 18.89 -12.13
N ASP A 228 21.72 17.93 -13.01
CA ASP A 228 22.34 18.17 -14.33
C ASP A 228 21.50 19.14 -15.17
N GLY A 229 20.17 19.00 -15.13
CA GLY A 229 19.24 19.93 -15.78
C GLY A 229 19.29 21.34 -15.18
N SER A 230 19.38 21.43 -13.85
CA SER A 230 19.48 22.67 -13.10
C SER A 230 20.72 23.45 -13.50
N GLU A 231 21.89 22.78 -13.50
CA GLU A 231 23.17 23.37 -13.86
C GLU A 231 23.21 23.80 -15.33
N LYS A 232 22.76 22.91 -16.24
CA LYS A 232 22.73 23.18 -17.68
C LYS A 232 21.88 24.40 -18.04
N ASN A 233 20.78 24.62 -17.32
CA ASN A 233 19.83 25.68 -17.62
C ASN A 233 20.01 26.93 -16.74
N GLY A 234 20.97 26.94 -15.80
CA GLY A 234 21.20 28.06 -14.88
C GLY A 234 20.04 28.30 -13.90
N ARG A 235 19.28 27.25 -13.56
CA ARG A 235 18.15 27.30 -12.63
C ARG A 235 18.56 26.79 -11.26
N THR A 236 17.80 27.16 -10.23
CA THR A 236 17.81 26.41 -8.97
C THR A 236 17.14 25.05 -9.17
N ILE A 237 17.38 24.10 -8.27
CA ILE A 237 16.78 22.75 -8.37
C ILE A 237 15.25 22.84 -8.32
N LEU A 238 14.71 23.70 -7.44
CA LEU A 238 13.27 23.92 -7.34
C LEU A 238 12.70 24.60 -8.59
N ASP A 239 13.41 25.56 -9.19
CA ASP A 239 12.96 26.19 -10.44
C ASP A 239 13.01 25.22 -11.61
N GLN A 240 14.03 24.35 -11.68
CA GLN A 240 14.13 23.32 -12.70
C GLN A 240 12.93 22.36 -12.63
N ILE A 241 12.59 21.87 -11.43
CA ILE A 241 11.42 21.00 -11.21
C ILE A 241 10.13 21.75 -11.53
N THR A 242 10.03 23.02 -11.12
CA THR A 242 8.86 23.86 -11.35
C THR A 242 8.64 24.06 -12.85
N PHE A 243 9.69 24.39 -13.59
CA PHE A 243 9.65 24.54 -15.05
C PHE A 243 9.26 23.23 -15.74
N GLU A 244 9.88 22.10 -15.37
CA GLU A 244 9.56 20.79 -15.97
C GLU A 244 8.12 20.34 -15.66
N ASN A 245 7.58 20.68 -14.48
CA ASN A 245 6.21 20.33 -14.12
C ASN A 245 5.15 21.28 -14.66
N TYR A 246 5.47 22.57 -14.82
CA TYR A 246 4.48 23.63 -14.97
C TYR A 246 4.84 24.68 -16.03
N SER A 247 5.82 24.47 -16.91
CA SER A 247 6.17 25.44 -17.98
C SER A 247 5.00 25.86 -18.86
N TYR A 248 3.94 25.05 -18.94
CA TYR A 248 2.71 25.37 -19.66
C TYR A 248 1.71 26.24 -18.87
N TYR A 249 1.99 26.54 -17.60
CA TYR A 249 1.21 27.49 -16.80
C TYR A 249 1.65 28.93 -17.10
N LEU A 250 0.71 29.86 -17.02
CA LEU A 250 0.94 31.25 -17.36
C LEU A 250 2.12 31.86 -16.58
N GLY A 251 3.18 32.23 -17.30
CA GLY A 251 4.36 32.89 -16.75
C GLY A 251 5.44 31.95 -16.20
N PHE A 252 5.17 30.65 -16.10
CA PHE A 252 6.14 29.64 -15.63
C PHE A 252 7.17 29.25 -16.71
N ASP A 253 6.88 29.55 -17.98
CA ASP A 253 7.81 29.46 -19.11
C ASP A 253 9.00 30.43 -18.99
N ARG A 254 8.90 31.43 -18.09
CA ARG A 254 9.90 32.49 -17.89
C ARG A 254 10.90 32.20 -16.75
N LEU A 255 10.71 31.10 -16.02
CA LEU A 255 11.69 30.55 -15.07
C LEU A 255 12.91 30.03 -15.83
#